data_AF-A0A9Q0MST0-F1
#
_entry.id   AF-A0A9Q0MST0-F1
#
_cell.length_a   1.000
_cell.length_b   1.000
_cell.length_c   1.000
_cell.angle_alpha   90.00
_cell.angle_beta   90.00
_cell.angle_gamma   90.00
#
_symmetry.space_group_name_H-M   'P 1'
#
loop_
_entity.id
_entity.type
_entity.pdbx_description
1 polymer ?
#
loop_
_entity_poly.entity_id
_entity_poly.type
_entity_poly.pdbx_seq_one_letter_code
_entity_poly.pdbx_strand_id
1 'polypeptide(L)'
;MSERKVLNKYYPPDFDPAKIPRMKLAKNRQYTVRLMAPFNMRCVTCGEYIYKGKKFNARKEDVEDQTYLGIRIYRFYIKCTRCLQEISFKTDPQNTDYEIEAGATRNFMALKLAEEQAKREEDDLKEEEASNPMKLLENRTQQSRNEIELLESLEELKDLNRRQLRVDYDTLLEHEKKLKLIENEKTEKVAVTAATTKMTLPNAQPSTTVAKNDSVENESVKSSGNALSLLTGYSDSDEGGESDNN
;
A
#
# COMPACT_ATOMS: atom_id res chain seq x y z
N MET A 1 36.68 -32.92 -20.70
CA MET A 1 36.35 -31.65 -20.03
C MET A 1 37.39 -31.42 -18.96
N SER A 2 38.16 -30.35 -19.04
CA SER A 2 39.05 -29.96 -17.94
C SER A 2 38.24 -29.68 -16.67
N GLU A 3 38.85 -29.86 -15.52
CA GLU A 3 38.22 -29.66 -14.21
C GLU A 3 37.83 -28.18 -13.98
N ARG A 4 36.76 -27.91 -13.22
CA ARG A 4 36.38 -26.52 -12.85
C ARG A 4 37.47 -25.83 -12.01
N LYS A 5 38.14 -26.60 -11.15
CA LYS A 5 39.21 -26.13 -10.25
C LYS A 5 40.53 -26.79 -10.62
N VAL A 6 41.14 -26.31 -11.70
CA VAL A 6 42.44 -26.81 -12.14
C VAL A 6 43.54 -26.33 -11.18
N LEU A 7 44.27 -27.29 -10.58
CA LEU A 7 45.42 -27.00 -9.70
C LEU A 7 46.57 -26.36 -10.47
N ASN A 8 46.98 -26.97 -11.58
CA ASN A 8 48.13 -26.54 -12.38
C ASN A 8 47.72 -26.23 -13.82
N LYS A 9 48.07 -25.04 -14.29
CA LYS A 9 47.96 -24.65 -15.70
C LYS A 9 49.35 -24.76 -16.32
N TYR A 10 49.45 -25.40 -17.48
CA TYR A 10 50.71 -25.46 -18.20
C TYR A 10 51.09 -24.05 -18.71
N TYR A 11 52.27 -23.58 -18.32
CA TYR A 11 52.89 -22.38 -18.88
C TYR A 11 54.04 -22.83 -19.79
N PRO A 12 54.19 -22.27 -21.00
CA PRO A 12 55.29 -22.62 -21.88
C PRO A 12 56.64 -22.20 -21.25
N PRO A 13 57.76 -22.88 -21.57
CA PRO A 13 59.06 -22.62 -20.95
C PRO A 13 59.61 -21.20 -21.22
N ASP A 14 59.18 -20.57 -22.31
CA ASP A 14 59.56 -19.21 -22.71
C ASP A 14 58.65 -18.11 -22.12
N PHE A 15 57.73 -18.46 -21.20
CA PHE A 15 56.74 -17.53 -20.65
C PHE A 15 57.36 -16.56 -19.63
N ASP A 16 57.54 -15.31 -20.04
CA ASP A 16 57.93 -14.22 -19.15
C ASP A 16 56.74 -13.35 -18.72
N PRO A 17 56.39 -13.31 -17.42
CA PRO A 17 55.25 -12.52 -16.93
C PRO A 17 55.44 -11.00 -17.09
N ALA A 18 56.68 -10.54 -17.24
CA ALA A 18 57.01 -9.12 -17.41
C ALA A 18 56.74 -8.60 -18.84
N LYS A 19 56.73 -9.48 -19.84
CA LYS A 19 56.56 -9.10 -21.27
C LYS A 19 55.09 -8.90 -21.65
N ILE A 20 54.15 -9.31 -20.80
CA ILE A 20 52.71 -9.26 -21.09
C ILE A 20 52.13 -7.91 -20.68
N PRO A 21 51.61 -7.11 -21.63
CA PRO A 21 50.97 -5.84 -21.29
C PRO A 21 49.65 -6.11 -20.55
N ARG A 22 49.43 -5.39 -19.44
CA ARG A 22 48.10 -5.34 -18.82
C ARG A 22 47.16 -4.55 -19.73
N MET A 23 46.01 -5.14 -20.05
CA MET A 23 44.99 -4.46 -20.85
C MET A 23 44.51 -3.22 -20.08
N LYS A 24 44.81 -2.02 -20.59
CA LYS A 24 44.34 -0.75 -20.03
C LYS A 24 42.96 -0.47 -20.61
N LEU A 25 41.90 -0.83 -19.90
CA LEU A 25 40.54 -0.49 -20.30
C LEU A 25 40.18 0.92 -19.81
N ALA A 26 39.21 1.54 -20.48
CA ALA A 26 38.63 2.81 -20.07
C ALA A 26 38.05 2.71 -18.64
N LYS A 27 38.13 3.82 -17.88
CA LYS A 27 37.66 3.90 -16.49
C LYS A 27 36.13 3.68 -16.40
N ASN A 28 35.37 4.29 -17.30
CA ASN A 28 33.91 4.16 -17.39
C ASN A 28 33.49 2.96 -18.24
N ARG A 29 33.99 1.77 -17.87
CA ARG A 29 33.59 0.55 -18.56
C ARG A 29 32.22 0.12 -18.07
N GLN A 30 31.35 -0.17 -19.03
CA GLN A 30 30.08 -0.80 -18.76
C GLN A 30 30.24 -2.32 -18.60
N TYR A 31 29.78 -2.85 -17.46
CA TYR A 31 29.83 -4.29 -17.15
C TYR A 31 28.46 -4.92 -17.25
N THR A 32 28.36 -6.13 -17.78
CA THR A 32 27.09 -6.88 -17.78
C THR A 32 26.95 -7.65 -16.48
N VAL A 33 25.89 -7.37 -15.72
CA VAL A 33 25.59 -8.02 -14.43
C VAL A 33 24.17 -8.56 -14.47
N ARG A 34 23.95 -9.75 -13.90
CA ARG A 34 22.60 -10.30 -13.74
C ARG A 34 22.05 -9.90 -12.38
N LEU A 35 21.00 -9.09 -12.36
CA LEU A 35 20.39 -8.55 -11.14
C LEU A 35 18.87 -8.68 -11.15
N MET A 36 18.26 -8.47 -9.99
CA MET A 36 16.81 -8.44 -9.82
C MET A 36 16.31 -7.00 -9.75
N ALA A 37 15.10 -6.73 -10.24
CA ALA A 37 14.45 -5.43 -10.05
C ALA A 37 14.24 -5.14 -8.55
N PRO A 38 14.76 -4.01 -8.00
CA PRO A 38 14.73 -3.74 -6.56
C PRO A 38 13.35 -3.35 -6.03
N PHE A 39 12.55 -2.66 -6.84
CA PHE A 39 11.19 -2.21 -6.51
C PHE A 39 10.23 -2.44 -7.68
N ASN A 40 8.94 -2.30 -7.42
CA ASN A 40 7.91 -2.34 -8.44
C ASN A 40 7.91 -1.03 -9.26
N MET A 41 7.91 -1.17 -10.58
CA MET A 41 7.95 -0.02 -11.48
C MET A 41 7.06 -0.24 -12.69
N ARG A 42 6.58 0.86 -13.26
CA ARG A 42 5.80 0.87 -14.50
C ARG A 42 6.63 1.54 -15.59
N CYS A 43 6.75 0.87 -16.73
CA CYS A 43 7.45 1.44 -17.88
C CYS A 43 6.63 2.61 -18.46
N VAL A 44 7.28 3.75 -18.70
CA VAL A 44 6.61 4.97 -19.21
C VAL A 44 6.10 4.76 -20.64
N THR A 45 6.87 4.07 -21.48
CA THR A 45 6.57 3.94 -22.92
C THR A 45 5.45 2.94 -23.23
N CYS A 46 5.43 1.78 -22.57
CA CYS A 46 4.47 0.70 -22.88
C CYS A 46 3.49 0.39 -21.75
N GLY A 47 3.62 1.03 -20.59
CA GLY A 47 2.77 0.79 -19.44
C GLY A 47 2.94 -0.58 -18.78
N GLU A 48 3.91 -1.39 -19.21
CA GLU A 48 4.19 -2.72 -18.63
C GLU A 48 4.66 -2.59 -17.18
N TYR A 49 4.12 -3.46 -16.32
CA TYR A 49 4.51 -3.53 -14.91
C TYR A 49 5.67 -4.49 -14.71
N ILE A 50 6.74 -3.99 -14.11
CA ILE A 50 7.89 -4.77 -13.69
C ILE A 50 7.80 -4.92 -12.17
N TYR A 51 7.51 -6.15 -11.73
CA TYR A 51 7.46 -6.48 -10.32
C TYR A 51 8.86 -6.64 -9.72
N LYS A 52 8.96 -6.40 -8.41
CA LYS A 52 10.17 -6.65 -7.62
C LYS A 52 10.63 -8.10 -7.78
N GLY A 53 11.93 -8.32 -7.91
CA GLY A 53 12.51 -9.66 -8.04
C GLY A 53 12.62 -10.20 -9.47
N LYS A 54 12.05 -9.52 -10.48
CA LYS A 54 12.23 -9.93 -11.89
C LYS A 54 13.71 -9.86 -12.29
N LYS A 55 14.26 -10.96 -12.82
CA LYS A 55 15.67 -11.08 -13.18
C LYS A 55 15.96 -10.46 -14.54
N PHE A 56 17.02 -9.65 -14.63
CA PHE A 56 17.47 -9.00 -15.85
C PHE A 56 18.98 -9.17 -16.05
N ASN A 57 19.38 -9.18 -17.32
CA ASN A 57 20.76 -8.90 -17.70
C ASN A 57 20.87 -7.38 -17.83
N ALA A 58 21.48 -6.76 -16.82
CA ALA A 58 21.63 -5.33 -16.73
C ALA A 58 23.04 -4.92 -17.14
N ARG A 59 23.17 -3.66 -17.57
CA ARG A 59 24.46 -3.03 -17.75
C ARG A 59 24.74 -2.14 -16.55
N LYS A 60 25.88 -2.31 -15.89
CA LYS A 60 26.36 -1.55 -14.74
C LYS A 60 27.40 -0.54 -15.20
N GLU A 61 27.27 0.69 -14.75
CA GLU A 61 28.21 1.78 -14.94
C GLU A 61 28.48 2.46 -13.58
N ASP A 62 29.71 2.93 -13.39
CA ASP A 62 30.09 3.73 -12.22
C ASP A 62 29.81 5.20 -12.56
N VAL A 63 29.04 5.91 -11.72
CA VAL A 63 28.73 7.33 -11.93
C VAL A 63 29.89 8.15 -11.39
N GLU A 64 30.64 8.83 -12.26
CA GLU A 64 31.81 9.62 -11.83
C GLU A 64 31.42 10.90 -11.06
N ASP A 65 30.25 11.47 -11.37
CA ASP A 65 29.83 12.78 -10.86
C ASP A 65 29.38 12.76 -9.39
N GLN A 66 29.06 11.58 -8.85
CA GLN A 66 28.39 11.44 -7.55
C GLN A 66 29.00 10.32 -6.72
N THR A 67 29.55 10.68 -5.57
CA THR A 67 30.00 9.75 -4.52
C THR A 67 29.43 10.18 -3.19
N TYR A 68 29.08 9.21 -2.35
CA TYR A 68 28.51 9.48 -1.03
C TYR A 68 29.48 9.02 0.05
N LEU A 69 30.08 9.95 0.79
CA LEU A 69 31.06 9.66 1.86
C LEU A 69 32.19 8.69 1.41
N GLY A 70 32.58 8.75 0.13
CA GLY A 70 33.58 7.85 -0.49
C GLY A 70 33.04 6.53 -1.04
N ILE A 71 31.74 6.25 -0.89
CA ILE A 71 31.04 5.12 -1.51
C ILE A 71 30.68 5.50 -2.95
N ARG A 72 30.97 4.58 -3.88
CA ARG A 72 30.65 4.74 -5.31
C ARG A 72 29.17 4.50 -5.56
N ILE A 73 28.58 5.37 -6.36
CA ILE A 73 27.21 5.22 -6.85
C ILE A 73 27.24 4.52 -8.21
N TYR A 74 26.39 3.51 -8.35
CA TYR A 74 26.27 2.73 -9.58
C TYR A 74 24.98 3.06 -10.30
N ARG A 75 25.07 3.15 -11.62
CA ARG A 75 23.91 3.25 -12.52
C ARG A 75 23.72 1.91 -13.21
N PHE A 76 22.48 1.44 -13.22
CA PHE A 76 22.08 0.22 -13.88
C PHE A 76 21.12 0.52 -15.03
N TYR A 77 21.33 -0.15 -16.15
CA TYR A 77 20.45 -0.11 -17.32
C TYR A 77 19.79 -1.47 -17.50
N ILE A 78 18.46 -1.49 -17.45
CA ILE A 78 17.63 -2.66 -17.75
C ILE A 78 16.82 -2.37 -19.01
N LYS A 79 16.57 -3.40 -19.82
CA LYS A 79 15.63 -3.31 -20.95
C LYS A 79 14.25 -3.81 -20.53
N CYS A 80 13.21 -3.06 -20.86
CA CYS A 80 11.84 -3.52 -20.67
C CYS A 80 11.56 -4.77 -21.51
N THR A 81 10.81 -5.73 -20.97
CA THR A 81 10.51 -6.99 -21.68
C THR A 81 9.61 -6.82 -22.90
N ARG A 82 8.87 -5.70 -22.98
CA ARG A 82 7.89 -5.46 -24.04
C ARG A 82 8.40 -4.52 -25.13
N CYS A 83 8.78 -3.30 -24.76
CA CYS A 83 9.21 -2.26 -25.72
C CYS A 83 10.73 -2.14 -25.89
N LEU A 84 11.53 -2.95 -25.19
CA LEU A 84 13.01 -2.88 -25.18
C LEU A 84 13.60 -1.51 -24.77
N GLN A 85 12.77 -0.59 -24.31
CA GLN A 85 13.19 0.71 -23.78
C GLN A 85 14.14 0.50 -22.61
N GLU A 86 15.20 1.30 -22.59
CA GLU A 86 16.17 1.29 -21.50
C GLU A 86 15.63 2.09 -20.32
N ILE A 87 15.62 1.44 -19.16
CA ILE A 87 15.26 2.00 -17.86
C ILE A 87 16.55 2.12 -17.06
N SER A 88 16.82 3.32 -16.54
CA SER A 88 18.01 3.62 -15.75
C SER A 88 17.64 3.93 -14.32
N PHE A 89 18.40 3.35 -13.39
CA PHE A 89 18.28 3.64 -11.96
C PHE A 89 19.66 3.66 -11.29
N LYS A 90 19.77 4.48 -10.26
CA LYS A 90 20.96 4.69 -9.43
C LYS A 90 20.79 4.05 -8.05
N THR A 91 21.91 3.81 -7.39
CA THR A 91 21.97 3.38 -5.97
C THR A 91 22.08 4.57 -5.04
N ASP A 92 21.25 4.65 -4.00
CA ASP A 92 21.27 5.74 -3.02
C ASP A 92 21.69 5.23 -1.65
N PRO A 93 22.98 5.33 -1.31
CA PRO A 93 23.50 4.77 -0.07
C PRO A 93 22.96 5.46 1.20
N GLN A 94 22.47 6.70 1.10
CA GLN A 94 21.85 7.41 2.23
C GLN A 94 20.55 6.75 2.70
N ASN A 95 19.69 6.36 1.75
CA ASN A 95 18.35 5.81 2.03
C ASN A 95 18.31 4.27 1.93
N THR A 96 19.44 3.63 1.62
CA THR A 96 19.54 2.19 1.33
C THR A 96 18.57 1.70 0.23
N ASP A 97 18.13 2.61 -0.63
CA ASP A 97 17.23 2.34 -1.75
C ASP A 97 17.96 2.65 -3.05
N TYR A 98 17.24 2.54 -4.14
CA TYR A 98 17.64 2.98 -5.46
C TYR A 98 16.78 4.20 -5.83
N GLU A 99 17.11 4.88 -6.92
CA GLU A 99 16.37 6.02 -7.50
C GLU A 99 16.25 5.83 -9.01
N ILE A 100 15.09 6.13 -9.58
CA ILE A 100 14.90 6.05 -11.03
C ILE A 100 15.35 7.37 -11.65
N GLU A 101 16.19 7.29 -12.67
CA GLU A 101 16.55 8.47 -13.48
C GLU A 101 15.64 8.59 -14.71
N ALA A 102 15.47 7.49 -15.46
CA ALA A 102 14.70 7.53 -16.70
C ALA A 102 14.02 6.20 -17.03
N GLY A 103 12.90 6.30 -17.76
CA GLY A 103 12.25 5.17 -18.45
C GLY A 103 11.17 4.43 -17.64
N ALA A 104 11.04 4.71 -16.35
CA ALA A 104 10.00 4.11 -15.51
C ALA A 104 9.53 5.07 -14.40
N THR A 105 8.37 4.78 -13.84
CA THR A 105 7.83 5.43 -12.64
C THR A 105 7.68 4.40 -11.53
N ARG A 106 7.94 4.78 -10.27
CA ARG A 106 7.61 3.94 -9.11
C ARG A 106 6.11 3.98 -8.84
N ASN A 107 5.56 2.84 -8.41
CA ASN A 107 4.15 2.78 -8.00
C ASN A 107 3.92 3.30 -6.56
N PHE A 108 4.94 3.25 -5.70
CA PHE A 108 4.83 3.50 -4.25
C PHE A 108 4.92 4.97 -3.80
N MET A 109 4.92 5.94 -4.71
CA MET A 109 5.18 7.34 -4.32
C MET A 109 4.14 7.93 -3.36
N ALA A 110 2.89 7.46 -3.38
CA ALA A 110 1.81 8.03 -2.56
C ALA A 110 1.97 7.78 -1.05
N LEU A 111 2.27 6.55 -0.64
CA LEU A 111 2.45 6.23 0.79
C LEU A 111 3.71 6.89 1.35
N LYS A 112 4.82 6.80 0.62
CA LYS A 112 6.09 7.42 1.06
C LYS A 112 5.98 8.93 1.19
N LEU A 113 5.28 9.59 0.25
CA LEU A 113 5.05 11.03 0.31
C LEU A 113 4.15 11.42 1.49
N ALA A 114 3.09 10.64 1.75
CA ALA A 114 2.20 10.88 2.89
C ALA A 114 2.92 10.70 4.24
N GLU A 115 3.76 9.67 4.37
CA GLU A 115 4.58 9.45 5.57
C GLU A 115 5.61 10.57 5.79
N GLU A 116 6.26 11.06 4.73
CA GLU A 116 7.21 12.16 4.82
C GLU A 116 6.52 13.48 5.19
N GLN A 117 5.33 13.73 4.65
CA GLN A 117 4.50 14.88 5.02
C GLN A 117 4.07 14.82 6.49
N ALA A 118 3.54 13.67 6.93
CA ALA A 118 3.14 13.48 8.33
C ALA A 118 4.31 13.68 9.30
N LYS A 119 5.50 13.16 8.99
CA LYS A 119 6.69 13.39 9.82
C LYS A 119 7.11 14.85 9.87
N ARG A 120 7.07 15.55 8.73
CA ARG A 120 7.40 16.98 8.69
C ARG A 120 6.43 17.77 9.56
N GLU A 121 5.13 17.50 9.44
CA GLU A 121 4.11 18.14 10.27
C GLU A 121 4.29 17.82 11.76
N GLU A 122 4.61 16.57 12.11
CA GLU A 122 4.91 16.19 13.50
C GLU A 122 6.15 16.89 14.06
N ASP A 123 7.20 17.03 13.26
CA ASP A 123 8.44 17.67 13.69
C ASP A 123 8.26 19.20 13.80
N ASP A 124 7.52 19.82 12.87
CA ASP A 124 7.13 21.23 12.95
C ASP A 124 6.30 21.50 14.23
N LEU A 125 5.35 20.61 14.57
CA LEU A 125 4.58 20.70 15.81
C LEU A 125 5.45 20.57 17.06
N LYS A 126 6.40 19.62 17.07
CA LYS A 126 7.35 19.46 18.19
C LYS A 126 8.26 20.67 18.35
N GLU A 127 8.71 21.27 17.24
CA GLU A 127 9.52 22.50 17.29
C GLU A 127 8.72 23.67 17.86
N GLU A 128 7.45 23.82 17.48
CA GLU A 128 6.55 24.83 18.05
C GLU A 128 6.29 24.61 19.54
N GLU A 129 6.10 23.37 19.97
CA GLU A 129 5.95 23.00 21.39
C GLU A 129 7.24 23.23 22.19
N ALA A 130 8.41 22.93 21.62
CA ALA A 130 9.71 23.16 22.24
C ALA A 130 10.06 24.65 22.33
N SER A 131 9.66 25.43 21.33
CA SER A 131 9.86 26.89 21.30
C SER A 131 9.02 27.60 22.38
N ASN A 132 7.82 27.09 22.67
CA ASN A 132 6.89 27.72 23.62
C ASN A 132 6.42 26.77 24.75
N PRO A 133 6.95 26.93 25.99
CA PRO A 133 6.58 26.05 27.11
C PRO A 133 5.12 26.17 27.55
N MET A 134 4.44 27.29 27.26
CA MET A 134 3.00 27.44 27.56
C MET A 134 2.14 26.62 26.61
N LYS A 135 2.54 26.51 25.33
CA LYS A 135 1.83 25.70 24.31
C LYS A 135 1.92 24.21 24.63
N LEU A 136 3.08 23.73 25.09
CA LEU A 136 3.25 22.36 25.58
C LEU A 136 2.29 22.06 26.75
N LEU A 137 2.19 22.98 27.71
CA LEU A 137 1.32 22.82 28.87
C LEU A 137 -0.16 22.83 28.46
N GLU A 138 -0.54 23.71 27.53
CA GLU A 138 -1.88 23.75 26.95
C GLU A 138 -2.23 22.43 26.24
N ASN A 139 -1.36 21.94 25.35
CA ASN A 139 -1.56 20.66 24.64
C ASN A 139 -1.69 19.49 25.62
N ARG A 140 -0.86 19.44 26.66
CA ARG A 140 -0.98 18.40 27.70
C ARG A 140 -2.31 18.45 28.44
N THR A 141 -2.79 19.65 28.78
CA THR A 141 -4.10 19.79 29.44
C THR A 141 -5.26 19.43 28.50
N GLN A 142 -5.18 19.81 27.22
CA GLN A 142 -6.17 19.44 26.21
C GLN A 142 -6.19 17.93 25.98
N GLN A 143 -5.03 17.28 25.86
CA GLN A 143 -4.91 15.82 25.78
C GLN A 143 -5.57 15.14 26.98
N SER A 144 -5.28 15.60 28.21
CA SER A 144 -5.90 15.03 29.41
C SER A 144 -7.43 15.21 29.45
N ARG A 145 -7.95 16.34 28.96
CA ARG A 145 -9.39 16.58 28.87
C ARG A 145 -10.05 15.64 27.85
N ASN A 146 -9.45 15.49 26.69
CA ASN A 146 -9.95 14.60 25.64
C ASN A 146 -9.93 13.14 26.09
N GLU A 147 -8.90 12.71 26.84
CA GLU A 147 -8.84 11.36 27.42
C GLU A 147 -9.97 11.12 28.43
N ILE A 148 -10.25 12.10 29.30
CA ILE A 148 -11.36 12.01 30.27
C ILE A 148 -12.70 11.93 29.55
N GLU A 149 -12.95 12.79 28.56
CA GLU A 149 -14.19 12.79 27.76
C GLU A 149 -14.37 11.48 26.99
N LEU A 150 -13.28 10.94 26.41
CA LEU A 150 -13.33 9.65 25.73
C LEU A 150 -13.66 8.52 26.71
N LEU A 151 -13.06 8.50 27.91
CA LEU A 151 -13.36 7.50 28.93
C LEU A 151 -14.80 7.56 29.42
N GLU A 152 -15.32 8.77 29.66
CA GLU A 152 -16.71 9.00 30.04
C GLU A 152 -17.67 8.49 28.94
N SER A 153 -17.42 8.84 27.68
CA SER A 153 -18.22 8.35 26.55
C SER A 153 -18.22 6.81 26.42
N LEU A 154 -17.08 6.17 26.68
CA LEU A 154 -16.96 4.71 26.68
C LEU A 154 -17.69 4.08 27.86
N GLU A 155 -17.70 4.73 29.02
CA GLU A 155 -18.43 4.27 30.20
C GLU A 155 -19.94 4.39 30.00
N GLU A 156 -20.42 5.50 29.42
CA GLU A 156 -21.83 5.68 29.04
C GLU A 156 -22.28 4.62 28.04
N LEU A 157 -21.48 4.34 27.00
CA LEU A 157 -21.77 3.28 26.03
C LEU A 157 -21.80 1.90 26.68
N LYS A 158 -20.87 1.60 27.58
CA LYS A 158 -20.88 0.35 28.35
C LYS A 158 -22.11 0.26 29.24
N ASP A 159 -22.54 1.35 29.86
CA ASP A 159 -23.76 1.41 30.67
C ASP A 159 -25.03 1.20 29.86
N LEU A 160 -25.13 1.83 28.69
CA LEU A 160 -26.24 1.62 27.77
C LEU A 160 -26.28 0.16 27.30
N ASN A 161 -25.14 -0.42 26.97
CA ASN A 161 -25.04 -1.82 26.57
C ASN A 161 -25.41 -2.76 27.73
N ARG A 162 -24.93 -2.51 28.96
CA ARG A 162 -25.36 -3.22 30.18
C ARG A 162 -26.87 -3.16 30.42
N ARG A 163 -27.51 -2.02 30.14
CA ARG A 163 -28.97 -1.86 30.26
C ARG A 163 -29.71 -2.61 29.15
N GLN A 164 -29.17 -2.60 27.94
CA GLN A 164 -29.73 -3.25 26.75
C GLN A 164 -29.44 -4.76 26.67
N LEU A 165 -28.51 -5.29 27.46
CA LEU A 165 -28.19 -6.71 27.61
C LEU A 165 -29.35 -7.58 28.17
N ARG A 166 -30.54 -7.00 28.39
CA ARG A 166 -31.80 -7.74 28.62
C ARG A 166 -32.59 -8.06 27.35
N VAL A 167 -31.99 -7.87 26.17
CA VAL A 167 -32.58 -8.30 24.91
C VAL A 167 -32.01 -9.68 24.56
N ASP A 168 -32.83 -10.72 24.69
CA ASP A 168 -32.48 -12.09 24.29
C ASP A 168 -32.27 -12.13 22.77
N TYR A 169 -31.02 -12.19 22.34
CA TYR A 169 -30.63 -12.26 20.93
C TYR A 169 -31.35 -13.40 20.18
N ASP A 170 -31.63 -14.51 20.87
CA ASP A 170 -32.37 -15.65 20.34
C ASP A 170 -33.81 -15.28 19.94
N THR A 171 -34.50 -14.47 20.74
CA THR A 171 -35.89 -14.04 20.45
C THR A 171 -35.96 -13.08 19.27
N LEU A 172 -34.95 -12.21 19.13
CA LEU A 172 -34.82 -11.29 18.00
C LEU A 172 -34.52 -12.04 16.69
N LEU A 173 -33.60 -13.00 16.75
CA LEU A 173 -33.28 -13.89 15.63
C LEU A 173 -34.50 -14.73 15.19
N GLU A 174 -35.29 -15.21 16.13
CA GLU A 174 -36.52 -15.94 15.84
C GLU A 174 -37.60 -15.04 15.22
N HIS A 175 -37.74 -13.80 15.70
CA HIS A 175 -38.67 -12.83 15.13
C HIS A 175 -38.29 -12.45 13.70
N GLU A 176 -37.01 -12.20 13.43
CA GLU A 176 -36.53 -11.95 12.06
C GLU A 176 -36.74 -13.14 11.12
N LYS A 177 -36.50 -14.38 11.60
CA LYS A 177 -36.78 -15.59 10.82
C LYS A 177 -38.28 -15.69 10.49
N LYS A 178 -39.17 -15.40 11.44
CA LYS A 178 -40.63 -15.40 11.22
C LYS A 178 -41.05 -14.32 10.22
N LEU A 179 -40.50 -13.11 10.30
CA LEU A 179 -40.80 -12.05 9.34
C LEU A 179 -40.37 -12.42 7.91
N LYS A 180 -39.17 -12.99 7.74
CA LYS A 180 -38.69 -13.48 6.43
C LYS A 180 -39.59 -14.57 5.86
N LEU A 181 -40.09 -15.48 6.69
CA LEU A 181 -41.04 -16.50 6.25
C LEU A 181 -42.37 -15.89 5.80
N ILE A 182 -42.88 -14.87 6.52
CA ILE A 182 -44.11 -14.16 6.15
C ILE A 182 -43.94 -13.37 4.85
N GLU A 183 -42.78 -12.75 4.64
CA GLU A 183 -42.46 -12.06 3.38
C GLU A 183 -42.38 -13.05 2.21
N ASN A 184 -41.77 -14.22 2.42
CA ASN A 184 -41.73 -15.28 1.42
C ASN A 184 -43.15 -15.79 1.11
N GLU A 185 -44.00 -16.03 2.10
CA GLU A 185 -45.40 -16.42 1.85
C GLU A 185 -46.22 -15.33 1.14
N LYS A 186 -45.97 -14.05 1.45
CA LYS A 186 -46.65 -12.93 0.77
C LYS A 186 -46.19 -12.81 -0.68
N THR A 187 -44.90 -12.96 -0.95
CA THR A 187 -44.37 -12.96 -2.32
C THR A 187 -44.90 -14.16 -3.11
N GLU A 188 -45.02 -15.34 -2.49
CA GLU A 188 -45.67 -16.50 -3.11
C GLU A 188 -47.16 -16.27 -3.39
N LYS A 189 -47.92 -15.70 -2.45
CA LYS A 189 -49.34 -15.37 -2.65
C LYS A 189 -49.55 -14.31 -3.74
N VAL A 190 -48.66 -13.31 -3.83
CA VAL A 190 -48.65 -12.31 -4.89
C VAL A 190 -48.27 -12.93 -6.24
N ALA A 191 -47.35 -13.89 -6.27
CA ALA A 191 -47.02 -14.63 -7.49
C ALA A 191 -48.21 -15.49 -7.98
N VAL A 192 -48.95 -16.13 -7.08
CA VAL A 192 -50.14 -16.94 -7.40
C VAL A 192 -51.31 -16.05 -7.88
N THR A 193 -51.56 -14.90 -7.24
CA THR A 193 -52.61 -13.97 -7.69
C THR A 193 -52.23 -13.28 -9.01
N ALA A 194 -50.97 -12.96 -9.24
CA ALA A 194 -50.48 -12.46 -10.53
C ALA A 194 -50.56 -13.54 -11.63
N ALA A 195 -50.31 -14.81 -11.31
CA ALA A 195 -50.50 -15.93 -12.24
C ALA A 195 -51.99 -16.14 -12.57
N THR A 196 -52.88 -15.99 -11.59
CA THR A 196 -54.34 -16.12 -11.77
C THR A 196 -54.91 -14.94 -12.57
N THR A 197 -54.40 -13.72 -12.35
CA THR A 197 -54.85 -12.51 -13.06
C THR A 197 -54.35 -12.47 -14.51
N LYS A 198 -53.19 -13.08 -14.81
CA LYS A 198 -52.71 -13.26 -16.19
C LYS A 198 -53.53 -14.27 -17.01
N MET A 199 -54.40 -15.07 -16.38
CA MET A 199 -55.29 -16.02 -17.07
C MET A 199 -56.68 -15.45 -17.42
N THR A 200 -57.02 -14.23 -16.96
CA THR A 200 -58.36 -13.65 -17.18
C THR A 200 -58.29 -12.31 -17.93
N LEU A 201 -58.41 -12.44 -19.25
CA LEU A 201 -58.89 -11.47 -20.27
C LEU A 201 -57.89 -10.52 -20.98
N PRO A 202 -58.02 -10.37 -22.32
CA PRO A 202 -57.08 -9.68 -23.19
C PRO A 202 -57.47 -8.23 -23.54
N ASN A 203 -56.42 -7.46 -23.86
CA ASN A 203 -56.32 -6.45 -24.91
C ASN A 203 -57.37 -5.32 -25.01
N ALA A 204 -57.00 -4.12 -24.57
CA ALA A 204 -57.39 -2.85 -25.21
C ALA A 204 -56.45 -1.70 -24.76
N GLN A 205 -55.74 -1.08 -25.72
CA GLN A 205 -55.22 0.30 -25.65
C GLN A 205 -56.39 1.30 -25.94
N PRO A 206 -56.28 2.66 -25.93
CA PRO A 206 -55.06 3.51 -25.94
C PRO A 206 -55.12 4.86 -25.20
N SER A 207 -53.99 5.59 -25.33
CA SER A 207 -53.86 7.05 -25.56
C SER A 207 -53.53 8.02 -24.41
N THR A 208 -52.70 8.97 -24.83
CA THR A 208 -51.94 10.03 -24.18
C THR A 208 -52.74 11.29 -23.86
N THR A 209 -52.41 11.97 -22.76
CA THR A 209 -52.46 13.44 -22.64
C THR A 209 -51.34 13.98 -21.74
N VAL A 210 -50.79 15.11 -22.18
CA VAL A 210 -49.65 15.87 -21.64
C VAL A 210 -50.13 16.94 -20.66
N ALA A 211 -49.42 17.18 -19.54
CA ALA A 211 -49.16 18.53 -18.98
C ALA A 211 -48.20 18.49 -17.77
N LYS A 212 -47.05 19.16 -17.99
CA LYS A 212 -46.16 19.95 -17.10
C LYS A 212 -46.13 19.72 -15.58
N ASN A 213 -44.91 19.69 -15.04
CA ASN A 213 -44.51 20.51 -13.87
C ASN A 213 -43.01 20.87 -13.95
N ASP A 214 -42.75 22.15 -13.66
CA ASP A 214 -41.44 22.77 -13.52
C ASP A 214 -40.82 22.52 -12.13
N SER A 215 -39.49 22.46 -12.10
CA SER A 215 -38.53 22.92 -11.08
C SER A 215 -38.73 22.59 -9.59
N VAL A 216 -37.71 22.00 -8.96
CA VAL A 216 -36.82 22.61 -7.94
C VAL A 216 -36.09 21.50 -7.13
N GLU A 217 -34.76 21.60 -7.16
CA GLU A 217 -33.73 21.26 -6.15
C GLU A 217 -33.76 19.90 -5.42
N ASN A 218 -32.80 19.04 -5.78
CA ASN A 218 -32.32 17.94 -4.95
C ASN A 218 -31.19 18.42 -4.03
N GLU A 219 -31.49 18.67 -2.76
CA GLU A 219 -30.52 18.53 -1.67
C GLU A 219 -30.71 17.14 -1.04
N SER A 220 -29.82 16.20 -1.37
CA SER A 220 -29.71 14.92 -0.66
C SER A 220 -28.49 14.95 0.25
N VAL A 221 -28.80 14.93 1.54
CA VAL A 221 -27.95 14.80 2.71
C VAL A 221 -26.91 13.68 2.58
N LYS A 222 -25.67 14.01 2.93
CA LYS A 222 -24.54 13.10 3.09
C LYS A 222 -24.85 12.07 4.20
N SER A 223 -24.95 10.79 3.85
CA SER A 223 -24.86 9.71 4.83
C SER A 223 -23.38 9.33 5.03
N SER A 224 -22.80 9.84 6.11
CA SER A 224 -21.57 9.32 6.69
C SER A 224 -21.83 7.94 7.28
N GLY A 225 -21.06 6.95 6.83
CA GLY A 225 -21.09 5.62 7.42
C GLY A 225 -20.27 4.66 6.61
N ASN A 226 -18.94 4.67 6.78
CA ASN A 226 -18.18 3.47 6.52
C ASN A 226 -17.02 3.29 7.51
N ALA A 227 -17.28 2.37 8.43
CA ALA A 227 -16.41 1.47 9.16
C ALA A 227 -14.89 1.65 8.97
N LEU A 228 -14.28 2.11 10.06
CA LEU A 228 -12.85 1.97 10.33
C LEU A 228 -12.59 0.50 10.73
N SER A 229 -11.89 -0.24 9.87
CA SER A 229 -11.27 -1.51 10.19
C SER A 229 -10.01 -1.25 11.03
N LEU A 230 -10.10 -1.52 12.34
CA LEU A 230 -9.00 -1.34 13.28
C LEU A 230 -8.71 -2.70 13.94
N LEU A 231 -7.85 -3.49 13.30
CA LEU A 231 -7.30 -4.75 13.83
C LEU A 231 -5.98 -5.06 13.11
N THR A 232 -4.87 -4.63 13.70
CA THR A 232 -3.62 -5.42 13.88
C THR A 232 -2.64 -4.59 14.71
N GLY A 233 -2.65 -4.83 16.02
CA GLY A 233 -1.65 -4.37 16.99
C GLY A 233 -1.41 -5.50 17.99
N TYR A 234 -0.80 -6.58 17.51
CA TYR A 234 -0.32 -7.69 18.34
C TYR A 234 1.17 -7.43 18.58
N SER A 235 1.50 -6.84 19.72
CA SER A 235 2.87 -6.70 20.20
C SER A 235 3.11 -7.80 21.23
N ASP A 236 3.95 -8.76 20.86
CA ASP A 236 4.48 -9.81 21.73
C ASP A 236 5.22 -9.19 22.92
N SER A 237 4.81 -9.57 24.13
CA SER A 237 5.55 -9.32 25.37
C SER A 237 6.47 -10.50 25.60
N ASP A 238 7.72 -10.41 25.15
CA ASP A 238 8.77 -11.36 25.49
C ASP A 238 9.16 -11.21 26.97
N GLU A 239 8.98 -12.29 27.73
CA GLU A 239 9.49 -12.49 29.08
C GLU A 239 11.03 -12.61 29.05
N GLY A 240 11.73 -11.53 29.36
CA GLY A 240 13.16 -11.52 29.67
C GLY A 240 13.39 -11.56 31.18
N GLY A 241 13.44 -12.77 31.75
CA GLY A 241 13.86 -12.98 33.13
C GLY A 241 15.38 -12.82 33.27
N GLU A 242 15.81 -11.69 33.81
CA GLU A 242 17.19 -11.43 34.21
C GLU A 242 17.33 -11.82 35.69
N SER A 243 17.91 -12.99 35.93
CA SER A 243 18.27 -13.45 37.27
C SER A 243 19.69 -13.02 37.60
N ASP A 244 19.82 -11.92 38.33
CA ASP A 244 20.99 -11.64 39.16
C ASP A 244 20.91 -12.48 40.43
N ASN A 245 21.91 -13.34 40.68
CA ASN A 245 22.68 -13.45 41.93
C ASN A 245 23.49 -14.76 42.02
N ASN A 246 24.80 -14.57 42.28
CA ASN A 246 25.83 -15.52 42.76
C ASN A 246 26.32 -16.64 41.82
#